data_AF-A0A2U1T1B7-F1
#
_entry.id   AF-A0A2U1T1B7-F1
#
_cell.length_a   1.000
_cell.length_b   1.000
_cell.length_c   1.000
_cell.angle_alpha   90.00
_cell.angle_beta   90.00
_cell.angle_gamma   90.00
#
_symmetry.space_group_name_H-M   'P 1'
#
loop_
_entity.id
_entity.type
_entity.pdbx_description
1 polymer ?
#
loop_
_entity_poly.entity_id
_entity_poly.type
_entity_poly.pdbx_seq_one_letter_code
_entity_poly.pdbx_strand_id
1 'polypeptide(L)'
;MTHQLGDNGNQIDPEEKESAKRRLFWLIAAIALVVLAIIIAVSAALSGRTDAEDPSLSPSAPTSSESASPTPGASEEPGESDGAVPDVVAEVPVGTAGDFGDGVSATVSAVTPLEVEGRGPGEKSGPALRFDIVMSNGSAAAIPLDGVTVNLYYGADSTPASPVLSNPEIVEFGGTLEPGATAPGSYVFSLPAEGQADYHLEISYSAGSPLVMVRP
;
A
#
# COMPACT_ATOMS: atom_id res chain seq x y z
N MET A 1 -58.11 36.93 2.24
CA MET A 1 -58.08 35.69 3.04
C MET A 1 -58.08 34.51 2.06
N THR A 2 -56.98 34.17 1.37
CA THR A 2 -55.80 33.37 1.80
C THR A 2 -56.14 31.99 2.37
N HIS A 3 -55.93 30.94 1.55
CA HIS A 3 -55.62 29.51 1.81
C HIS A 3 -56.08 28.73 0.56
N GLN A 4 -55.35 27.81 -0.08
CA GLN A 4 -54.33 26.86 0.35
C GLN A 4 -53.44 26.40 -0.83
N LEU A 5 -52.27 25.90 -0.46
CA LEU A 5 -51.11 25.45 -1.23
C LEU A 5 -51.10 23.91 -1.39
N GLY A 6 -50.40 23.38 -2.40
CA GLY A 6 -50.01 21.96 -2.56
C GLY A 6 -50.96 21.18 -3.47
N ASP A 7 -50.53 20.38 -4.45
CA ASP A 7 -49.37 19.51 -4.54
C ASP A 7 -49.20 19.13 -6.04
N ASN A 8 -48.10 19.53 -6.68
CA ASN A 8 -47.72 19.01 -8.00
C ASN A 8 -46.62 17.98 -7.79
N GLY A 9 -47.02 16.82 -7.26
CA GLY A 9 -46.21 15.62 -7.23
C GLY A 9 -45.87 15.18 -8.66
N ASN A 10 -44.69 15.59 -9.12
CA ASN A 10 -43.99 15.00 -10.26
C ASN A 10 -43.68 13.53 -9.94
N GLN A 11 -44.65 12.66 -10.23
CA GLN A 11 -44.51 11.21 -10.15
C GLN A 11 -43.64 10.75 -11.32
N ILE A 12 -42.34 10.66 -11.05
CA ILE A 12 -41.36 9.96 -11.90
C ILE A 12 -41.55 8.46 -11.71
N ASP A 13 -41.97 7.79 -12.78
CA ASP A 13 -42.23 6.36 -12.85
C ASP A 13 -41.02 5.51 -12.40
N PRO A 14 -41.22 4.47 -11.57
CA PRO A 14 -40.12 3.63 -11.07
C PRO A 14 -39.57 2.60 -12.07
N GLU A 15 -40.06 2.53 -13.31
CA GLU A 15 -39.73 1.44 -14.24
C GLU A 15 -38.42 1.61 -15.04
N GLU A 16 -37.77 2.78 -15.07
CA GLU A 16 -36.55 2.97 -15.88
C GLU A 16 -35.24 2.46 -15.24
N LYS A 17 -35.22 2.16 -13.93
CA LYS A 17 -33.96 1.84 -13.23
C LYS A 17 -33.49 0.39 -13.35
N GLU A 18 -34.33 -0.53 -13.84
CA GLU A 18 -34.00 -1.96 -13.87
C GLU A 18 -33.40 -2.46 -15.20
N SER A 19 -33.64 -1.75 -16.30
CA SER A 19 -33.20 -2.15 -17.64
C SER A 19 -31.73 -1.81 -17.93
N ALA A 20 -31.18 -0.76 -17.32
CA ALA A 20 -29.79 -0.35 -17.50
C ALA A 20 -28.79 -1.30 -16.82
N LYS A 21 -29.12 -1.79 -15.61
CA LYS A 21 -28.23 -2.66 -14.83
C LYS A 21 -28.04 -4.03 -15.47
N ARG A 22 -29.10 -4.59 -16.06
CA ARG A 22 -29.07 -5.90 -16.74
C ARG A 22 -28.26 -5.88 -18.04
N ARG A 23 -28.31 -4.76 -18.79
CA ARG A 23 -27.52 -4.58 -20.03
C ARG A 23 -26.03 -4.39 -19.73
N LEU A 24 -25.71 -3.69 -18.65
CA LEU A 24 -24.33 -3.50 -18.21
C LEU A 24 -23.71 -4.82 -17.69
N PHE A 25 -24.50 -5.63 -16.98
CA PHE A 25 -24.05 -6.95 -16.48
C PHE A 25 -23.68 -7.93 -17.62
N TRP A 26 -24.43 -7.92 -18.72
CA TRP A 26 -24.15 -8.77 -19.88
C TRP A 26 -22.93 -8.32 -20.69
N LEU A 27 -22.61 -7.03 -20.72
CA LEU A 27 -21.39 -6.51 -21.36
C LEU A 27 -20.12 -6.88 -20.59
N ILE A 28 -20.17 -6.85 -19.25
CA ILE A 28 -19.03 -7.22 -18.40
C ILE A 28 -18.72 -8.73 -18.51
N ALA A 29 -19.75 -9.58 -18.57
CA ALA A 29 -19.57 -11.02 -18.72
C ALA A 29 -18.90 -11.41 -20.06
N ALA A 30 -19.18 -10.68 -21.15
CA ALA A 30 -18.55 -10.93 -22.45
C ALA A 30 -17.06 -10.53 -22.46
N ILE A 31 -16.70 -9.43 -21.80
CA ILE A 31 -15.30 -8.95 -21.71
C ILE A 31 -14.46 -9.92 -20.87
N ALA A 32 -14.99 -10.42 -19.74
CA ALA A 32 -14.30 -11.38 -18.89
C ALA A 32 -13.94 -12.69 -19.63
N LEU A 33 -14.80 -13.15 -20.54
CA LEU A 33 -14.58 -14.37 -21.31
C LEU A 33 -13.46 -14.20 -22.35
N VAL A 34 -13.34 -13.03 -22.97
CA VAL A 34 -12.27 -12.72 -23.92
C VAL A 34 -10.91 -12.62 -23.22
N VAL A 35 -10.85 -12.00 -22.04
CA VAL A 35 -9.61 -11.90 -21.24
C VAL A 35 -9.12 -13.28 -20.81
N LEU A 36 -10.03 -14.17 -20.40
CA LEU A 36 -9.67 -15.54 -20.00
C LEU A 36 -9.07 -16.36 -21.16
N ALA A 37 -9.58 -16.19 -22.37
CA ALA A 37 -9.04 -16.86 -23.55
C ALA A 37 -7.61 -16.39 -23.91
N ILE A 38 -7.31 -15.09 -23.70
CA ILE A 38 -5.98 -14.51 -23.96
C ILE A 38 -4.95 -15.03 -22.95
N ILE A 39 -5.33 -15.17 -21.67
CA ILE A 39 -4.44 -15.68 -20.61
C ILE A 39 -4.02 -17.14 -20.89
N ILE A 40 -4.96 -17.98 -21.33
CA ILE A 40 -4.67 -19.39 -21.64
C ILE A 40 -3.70 -19.48 -22.83
N ALA A 41 -3.85 -18.63 -23.85
CA ALA A 41 -2.97 -18.62 -25.01
C ALA A 41 -1.51 -18.22 -24.68
N VAL A 42 -1.30 -17.33 -23.71
CA VAL A 42 0.05 -16.88 -23.30
C VAL A 42 0.77 -17.92 -22.44
N SER A 43 0.03 -18.65 -21.59
CA SER A 43 0.62 -19.68 -20.71
C SER A 43 1.21 -20.87 -21.47
N ALA A 44 0.64 -21.23 -22.64
CA ALA A 44 1.13 -22.33 -23.46
C ALA A 44 2.46 -22.04 -24.21
N ALA A 45 2.87 -20.77 -24.31
CA ALA A 45 4.04 -20.36 -25.08
C ALA A 45 5.37 -20.36 -24.31
N LEU A 46 5.35 -20.51 -22.97
CA LEU A 46 6.56 -20.34 -22.13
C LEU A 46 7.14 -21.63 -21.52
N SER A 47 6.47 -22.79 -21.61
CA SER A 47 6.93 -24.03 -20.96
C SER A 47 7.92 -24.88 -21.78
N GLY A 48 8.54 -24.33 -22.82
CA GLY A 48 9.42 -25.06 -23.72
C GLY A 48 10.89 -24.60 -23.67
N ARG A 49 11.64 -24.92 -22.60
CA ARG A 49 13.10 -25.09 -22.73
C ARG A 49 13.69 -26.03 -21.68
N THR A 50 14.47 -26.98 -22.20
CA THR A 50 15.04 -28.20 -21.61
C THR A 50 16.53 -28.01 -21.26
N ASP A 51 17.05 -28.98 -20.47
CA ASP A 51 18.45 -29.40 -20.24
C ASP A 51 19.24 -28.62 -19.17
N ALA A 52 19.60 -29.17 -17.99
CA ALA A 52 20.38 -30.37 -17.65
C ALA A 52 21.87 -30.25 -18.05
N GLU A 53 22.77 -30.15 -17.05
CA GLU A 53 24.00 -30.95 -16.86
C GLU A 53 24.86 -30.33 -15.74
N ASP A 54 25.14 -31.07 -14.66
CA ASP A 54 26.19 -30.74 -13.67
C ASP A 54 26.98 -32.02 -13.34
N PRO A 55 28.24 -32.15 -13.77
CA PRO A 55 29.08 -33.27 -13.36
C PRO A 55 29.76 -33.02 -12.00
N SER A 56 29.28 -33.77 -11.02
CA SER A 56 29.93 -34.10 -9.76
C SER A 56 31.40 -34.54 -9.92
N LEU A 57 32.33 -33.88 -9.21
CA LEU A 57 33.66 -34.40 -8.92
C LEU A 57 34.02 -34.29 -7.43
N SER A 58 34.53 -35.41 -6.92
CA SER A 58 34.80 -35.80 -5.53
C SER A 58 35.89 -34.95 -4.82
N PRO A 59 35.85 -34.80 -3.48
CA PRO A 59 36.75 -33.93 -2.73
C PRO A 59 38.15 -34.55 -2.50
N SER A 60 39.21 -33.81 -2.84
CA SER A 60 40.58 -34.08 -2.37
C SER A 60 40.89 -33.19 -1.17
N ALA A 61 41.23 -33.79 -0.04
CA ALA A 61 41.71 -33.09 1.15
C ALA A 61 43.19 -32.70 1.01
N PRO A 62 43.59 -31.45 1.28
CA PRO A 62 44.98 -31.10 1.47
C PRO A 62 45.41 -31.09 2.95
N THR A 63 46.57 -31.71 3.17
CA THR A 63 47.48 -31.61 4.32
C THR A 63 47.55 -30.21 4.94
N SER A 64 47.44 -30.14 6.27
CA SER A 64 47.76 -28.96 7.08
C SER A 64 49.16 -28.44 6.78
N SER A 65 49.25 -27.21 6.29
CA SER A 65 50.47 -26.40 6.31
C SER A 65 50.24 -25.18 7.17
N GLU A 66 51.28 -24.87 7.92
CA GLU A 66 51.48 -23.81 8.89
C GLU A 66 50.70 -22.51 8.65
N SER A 67 50.10 -22.06 9.75
CA SER A 67 49.54 -20.75 10.00
C SER A 67 50.56 -19.64 9.72
N ALA A 68 50.44 -18.99 8.56
CA ALA A 68 50.82 -17.60 8.37
C ALA A 68 49.52 -16.81 8.16
N SER A 69 49.09 -16.08 9.19
CA SER A 69 47.91 -15.21 9.16
C SER A 69 48.12 -14.12 8.11
N PRO A 70 47.32 -14.02 7.04
CA PRO A 70 47.34 -12.83 6.21
C PRO A 70 46.79 -11.68 7.06
N THR A 71 47.61 -10.65 7.25
CA THR A 71 47.17 -9.34 7.72
C THR A 71 45.86 -8.99 7.02
N PRO A 72 44.77 -8.68 7.75
CA PRO A 72 43.52 -8.27 7.13
C PRO A 72 43.81 -7.09 6.20
N GLY A 73 43.62 -7.32 4.90
CA GLY A 73 43.49 -6.25 3.94
C GLY A 73 42.43 -5.30 4.46
N ALA A 74 42.71 -4.00 4.35
CA ALA A 74 41.84 -2.93 4.78
C ALA A 74 40.37 -3.32 4.56
N SER A 75 39.63 -3.44 5.66
CA SER A 75 38.19 -3.35 5.60
C SER A 75 37.92 -2.04 4.90
N GLU A 76 37.38 -2.09 3.68
CA GLU A 76 36.61 -0.95 3.20
C GLU A 76 35.57 -0.74 4.29
N GLU A 77 35.75 0.34 5.06
CA GLU A 77 34.76 0.81 5.99
C GLU A 77 33.46 0.84 5.20
N PRO A 78 32.39 0.14 5.64
CA PRO A 78 31.11 0.27 4.97
C PRO A 78 30.84 1.76 4.89
N GLY A 79 30.89 2.31 3.67
CA GLY A 79 30.73 3.74 3.48
C GLY A 79 29.50 4.14 4.26
N GLU A 80 29.63 5.19 5.08
CA GLU A 80 28.51 5.84 5.74
C GLU A 80 27.46 6.06 4.65
N SER A 81 26.51 5.13 4.55
CA SER A 81 25.22 5.42 3.96
C SER A 81 24.70 6.40 4.97
N ASP A 82 24.91 7.68 4.70
CA ASP A 82 24.14 8.77 5.29
C ASP A 82 22.69 8.38 5.02
N GLY A 83 22.14 7.63 5.97
CA GLY A 83 20.77 7.18 5.96
C GLY A 83 19.99 8.43 6.20
N ALA A 84 19.81 9.22 5.14
CA ALA A 84 19.05 10.44 5.18
C ALA A 84 17.67 10.06 5.71
N VAL A 85 17.46 10.34 6.98
CA VAL A 85 16.14 10.29 7.59
C VAL A 85 15.29 11.22 6.74
N PRO A 86 14.18 10.73 6.14
CA PRO A 86 13.38 11.56 5.26
C PRO A 86 12.91 12.79 6.03
N ASP A 87 13.10 13.97 5.45
CA ASP A 87 12.66 15.23 6.06
C ASP A 87 11.14 15.19 6.27
N VAL A 88 10.72 15.28 7.53
CA VAL A 88 9.30 15.42 7.90
C VAL A 88 8.89 16.86 7.60
N VAL A 89 8.05 17.04 6.58
CA VAL A 89 7.60 18.38 6.14
C VAL A 89 6.29 18.80 6.77
N ALA A 90 5.50 17.85 7.26
CA ALA A 90 4.26 18.12 7.94
C ALA A 90 3.99 17.11 9.06
N GLU A 91 3.59 17.62 10.22
CA GLU A 91 2.95 16.84 11.28
C GLU A 91 1.51 17.34 11.44
N VAL A 92 0.53 16.46 11.24
CA VAL A 92 -0.89 16.83 11.24
C VAL A 92 -1.74 15.83 12.05
N PRO A 93 -2.88 16.28 12.61
CA PRO A 93 -3.83 15.35 13.23
C PRO A 93 -4.63 14.57 12.17
N VAL A 94 -5.23 13.45 12.57
CA VAL A 94 -6.20 12.71 11.76
C VAL A 94 -7.32 13.64 11.25
N GLY A 95 -7.76 13.42 10.01
CA GLY A 95 -8.75 14.24 9.33
C GLY A 95 -8.23 15.55 8.73
N THR A 96 -6.95 15.87 8.94
CA THR A 96 -6.29 17.05 8.33
C THR A 96 -5.39 16.61 7.18
N ALA A 97 -5.39 17.40 6.10
CA ALA A 97 -4.49 17.18 4.97
C ALA A 97 -3.05 17.52 5.37
N GLY A 98 -2.15 16.55 5.27
CA GLY A 98 -0.71 16.74 5.33
C GLY A 98 -0.18 16.99 3.93
N ASP A 99 0.47 18.14 3.74
CA ASP A 99 1.05 18.56 2.46
C ASP A 99 2.50 18.06 2.35
N PHE A 100 2.86 17.54 1.19
CA PHE A 100 4.21 17.06 0.91
C PHE A 100 5.15 18.17 0.41
N GLY A 101 4.68 19.41 0.25
CA GLY A 101 5.46 20.58 -0.17
C GLY A 101 5.52 20.81 -1.68
N ASP A 102 4.94 19.92 -2.47
CA ASP A 102 5.00 19.90 -3.94
C ASP A 102 3.61 19.91 -4.61
N GLY A 103 2.56 20.17 -3.82
CA GLY A 103 1.17 20.16 -4.27
C GLY A 103 0.51 18.78 -4.22
N VAL A 104 1.19 17.76 -3.70
CA VAL A 104 0.57 16.48 -3.32
C VAL A 104 0.22 16.54 -1.83
N SER A 105 -0.89 15.92 -1.44
CA SER A 105 -1.27 15.80 -0.02
C SER A 105 -1.87 14.43 0.29
N ALA A 106 -1.76 14.03 1.56
CA ALA A 106 -2.41 12.84 2.11
C ALA A 106 -3.30 13.24 3.29
N THR A 107 -4.48 12.63 3.38
CA THR A 107 -5.40 12.81 4.51
C THR A 107 -5.81 11.45 5.05
N VAL A 108 -5.60 11.21 6.34
CA VAL A 108 -6.19 10.06 7.02
C VAL A 108 -7.64 10.42 7.37
N SER A 109 -8.58 9.89 6.59
CA SER A 109 -10.00 10.23 6.68
C SER A 109 -10.75 9.46 7.76
N ALA A 110 -10.29 8.25 8.09
CA ALA A 110 -10.83 7.44 9.17
C ALA A 110 -9.75 6.56 9.79
N VAL A 111 -9.91 6.31 11.09
CA VAL A 111 -9.14 5.32 11.86
C VAL A 111 -10.14 4.41 12.56
N THR A 112 -10.11 3.13 12.25
CA THR A 112 -11.07 2.14 12.75
C THR A 112 -10.35 1.05 13.52
N PRO A 113 -10.62 0.86 14.82
CA PRO A 113 -10.15 -0.29 15.57
C PRO A 113 -10.80 -1.58 15.09
N LEU A 114 -10.02 -2.65 14.99
CA LEU A 114 -10.52 -3.99 14.68
C LEU A 114 -9.62 -5.08 15.29
N GLU A 115 -10.08 -6.32 15.23
CA GLU A 115 -9.30 -7.51 15.55
C GLU A 115 -8.92 -8.22 14.25
N VAL A 116 -7.65 -8.60 14.11
CA VAL A 116 -7.12 -9.30 12.93
C VAL A 116 -6.56 -10.66 13.29
N GLU A 117 -6.54 -11.55 12.31
CA GLU A 117 -5.74 -12.77 12.34
C GLU A 117 -4.54 -12.59 11.41
N GLY A 118 -3.33 -12.77 11.94
CA GLY A 118 -2.12 -12.84 11.12
C GLY A 118 -2.10 -14.14 10.34
N ARG A 119 -2.08 -14.05 9.00
CA ARG A 119 -2.07 -15.20 8.08
C ARG A 119 -0.83 -15.23 7.19
N GLY A 120 -0.15 -14.09 7.06
CA GLY A 120 1.09 -13.94 6.31
C GLY A 120 2.37 -13.98 7.17
N PRO A 121 3.55 -14.14 6.56
CA PRO A 121 4.83 -14.05 7.26
C PRO A 121 4.99 -12.70 7.97
N GLY A 122 5.29 -12.72 9.26
CA GLY A 122 5.50 -11.51 10.06
C GLY A 122 4.22 -10.81 10.53
N GLU A 123 3.03 -11.26 10.10
CA GLU A 123 1.77 -10.74 10.61
C GLU A 123 1.49 -11.29 12.01
N LYS A 124 0.85 -10.47 12.85
CA LYS A 124 0.46 -10.84 14.22
C LYS A 124 -1.06 -10.73 14.37
N SER A 125 -1.65 -11.72 15.03
CA SER A 125 -3.07 -11.69 15.41
C SER A 125 -3.28 -10.82 16.65
N GLY A 126 -4.48 -10.23 16.76
CA GLY A 126 -4.90 -9.42 17.91
C GLY A 126 -5.41 -8.04 17.51
N PRO A 127 -5.30 -7.04 18.41
CA PRO A 127 -5.78 -5.70 18.15
C PRO A 127 -5.03 -5.04 16.98
N ALA A 128 -5.78 -4.30 16.18
CA ALA A 128 -5.28 -3.58 15.02
C ALA A 128 -6.02 -2.27 14.80
N LEU A 129 -5.41 -1.38 14.02
CA LEU A 129 -6.03 -0.18 13.48
C LEU A 129 -6.03 -0.25 11.96
N ARG A 130 -7.18 0.05 11.35
CA ARG A 130 -7.34 0.35 9.93
C ARG A 130 -7.30 1.86 9.73
N PHE A 131 -6.50 2.31 8.76
CA PHE A 131 -6.39 3.68 8.32
C PHE A 131 -6.95 3.79 6.91
N ASP A 132 -7.96 4.62 6.71
CA ASP A 132 -8.44 4.98 5.38
C ASP A 132 -7.81 6.31 4.96
N ILE A 133 -6.96 6.26 3.95
CA ILE A 133 -6.11 7.36 3.50
C ILE A 133 -6.60 7.83 2.14
N VAL A 134 -6.65 9.15 1.94
CA VAL A 134 -6.94 9.76 0.64
C VAL A 134 -5.74 10.56 0.21
N MET A 135 -5.15 10.21 -0.93
CA MET A 135 -4.15 11.02 -1.61
C MET A 135 -4.83 11.97 -2.59
N SER A 136 -4.34 13.20 -2.67
CA SER A 136 -4.80 14.23 -3.59
C SER A 136 -3.61 14.83 -4.33
N ASN A 137 -3.72 14.92 -5.65
CA ASN A 137 -2.71 15.53 -6.50
C ASN A 137 -3.19 16.90 -6.97
N GLY A 138 -2.77 17.96 -6.27
CA GLY A 138 -2.97 19.35 -6.68
C GLY A 138 -1.88 19.87 -7.63
N SER A 139 -0.87 19.06 -7.95
CA SER A 139 0.20 19.42 -8.88
C SER A 139 -0.25 19.30 -10.34
N ALA A 140 0.62 19.72 -11.27
CA ALA A 140 0.39 19.56 -12.71
C ALA A 140 0.98 18.25 -13.29
N ALA A 141 1.69 17.46 -12.47
CA ALA A 141 2.34 16.22 -12.90
C ALA A 141 1.51 15.00 -12.48
N ALA A 142 1.51 13.94 -13.28
CA ALA A 142 0.94 12.66 -12.88
C ALA A 142 1.87 11.98 -11.87
N ILE A 143 1.31 11.42 -10.80
CA ILE A 143 2.08 10.85 -9.68
C ILE A 143 1.90 9.33 -9.67
N PRO A 144 2.98 8.53 -9.79
CA PRO A 144 2.89 7.09 -9.61
C PRO A 144 2.63 6.77 -8.13
N LEU A 145 1.64 5.94 -7.86
CA LEU A 145 1.22 5.54 -6.51
C LEU A 145 1.84 4.21 -6.05
N ASP A 146 2.47 3.46 -6.95
CA ASP A 146 3.12 2.19 -6.61
C ASP A 146 4.33 2.35 -5.67
N GLY A 147 4.85 3.58 -5.52
CA GLY A 147 5.93 3.94 -4.60
C GLY A 147 5.47 4.36 -3.20
N VAL A 148 4.16 4.34 -2.92
CA VAL A 148 3.63 4.79 -1.63
C VAL A 148 4.02 3.84 -0.51
N THR A 149 4.69 4.38 0.49
CA THR A 149 5.06 3.71 1.73
C THR A 149 4.25 4.31 2.87
N VAL A 150 3.65 3.43 3.67
CA VAL A 150 2.93 3.77 4.88
C VAL A 150 3.50 2.95 6.02
N ASN A 151 4.01 3.62 7.04
CA ASN A 151 4.53 2.98 8.25
C ASN A 151 3.76 3.48 9.46
N LEU A 152 3.58 2.61 10.46
CA LEU A 152 2.96 2.99 11.72
C LEU A 152 3.92 2.66 12.86
N TYR A 153 4.07 3.60 13.76
CA TYR A 153 4.86 3.47 14.98
C TYR A 153 4.01 3.84 16.19
N TYR A 154 4.25 3.19 17.32
CA TYR A 154 3.49 3.41 18.56
C TYR A 154 4.39 3.48 19.79
N GLY A 155 3.88 4.16 20.82
CA GLY A 155 4.59 4.39 22.06
C GLY A 155 5.71 5.42 21.95
N ALA A 156 6.24 5.83 23.11
CA ALA A 156 7.33 6.80 23.23
C ALA A 156 8.65 6.33 22.56
N ASP A 157 8.84 5.02 22.43
CA ASP A 157 10.03 4.43 21.80
C ASP A 157 9.89 4.29 20.26
N SER A 158 8.79 4.79 19.67
CA SER A 158 8.48 4.64 18.25
C SER A 158 8.61 3.19 17.77
N THR A 159 7.95 2.26 18.48
CA THR A 159 8.02 0.84 18.13
C THR A 159 7.27 0.61 16.81
N PRO A 160 7.88 -0.02 15.80
CA PRO A 160 7.20 -0.29 14.53
C PRO A 160 6.05 -1.28 14.71
N ALA A 161 4.89 -0.94 14.19
CA ALA A 161 3.74 -1.82 14.09
C ALA A 161 3.89 -2.79 12.91
N SER A 162 3.32 -3.98 13.02
CA SER A 162 3.41 -4.98 11.94
C SER A 162 2.23 -4.83 10.99
N PRO A 163 2.45 -4.61 9.67
CA PRO A 163 1.37 -4.53 8.70
C PRO A 163 0.64 -5.87 8.57
N VAL A 164 -0.63 -5.82 8.20
CA VAL A 164 -1.50 -7.01 8.04
C VAL A 164 -2.01 -7.03 6.61
N LEU A 165 -1.24 -7.58 5.68
CA LEU A 165 -1.51 -7.52 4.24
C LEU A 165 -2.53 -8.58 3.79
N SER A 166 -2.71 -9.64 4.58
CA SER A 166 -3.61 -10.75 4.28
C SER A 166 -5.10 -10.43 4.47
N ASN A 167 -5.43 -9.21 4.94
CA ASN A 167 -6.82 -8.80 5.13
C ASN A 167 -7.45 -8.40 3.78
N PRO A 168 -8.50 -9.11 3.31
CA PRO A 168 -9.10 -8.85 1.99
C PRO A 168 -9.81 -7.50 1.86
N GLU A 169 -10.04 -6.79 2.96
CA GLU A 169 -10.69 -5.47 2.96
C GLU A 169 -9.72 -4.31 2.69
N ILE A 170 -8.43 -4.61 2.54
CA ILE A 170 -7.36 -3.65 2.25
C ILE A 170 -7.34 -3.33 0.77
N VAL A 171 -7.14 -2.05 0.49
CA VAL A 171 -6.91 -1.51 -0.85
C VAL A 171 -5.65 -0.67 -0.77
N GLU A 172 -4.52 -1.23 -1.20
CA GLU A 172 -3.26 -0.49 -1.26
C GLU A 172 -3.28 0.51 -2.43
N PHE A 173 -2.48 1.57 -2.29
CA PHE A 173 -2.23 2.49 -3.38
C PHE A 173 -1.51 1.79 -4.55
N GLY A 174 -1.86 2.17 -5.77
CA GLY A 174 -1.24 1.66 -6.98
C GLY A 174 -1.68 2.41 -8.22
N GLY A 175 -0.95 2.22 -9.33
CA GLY A 175 -1.20 2.92 -10.59
C GLY A 175 -0.79 4.39 -10.57
N THR A 176 -1.51 5.23 -11.30
CA THR A 176 -1.15 6.65 -11.49
C THR A 176 -2.27 7.58 -11.03
N LEU A 177 -1.91 8.57 -10.23
CA LEU A 177 -2.76 9.67 -9.78
C LEU A 177 -2.59 10.88 -10.68
N GLU A 178 -3.58 11.11 -11.55
CA GLU A 178 -3.58 12.23 -12.50
C GLU A 178 -3.69 13.60 -11.80
N PRO A 179 -3.27 14.70 -12.44
CA PRO A 179 -3.45 16.06 -11.94
C PRO A 179 -4.90 16.37 -11.58
N GLY A 180 -5.13 16.94 -10.40
CA GLY A 180 -6.44 17.27 -9.85
C GLY A 180 -7.25 16.08 -9.34
N ALA A 181 -6.73 14.85 -9.45
CA ALA A 181 -7.43 13.64 -9.01
C ALA A 181 -7.15 13.29 -7.55
N THR A 182 -7.97 12.40 -7.01
CA THR A 182 -7.81 11.80 -5.69
C THR A 182 -7.86 10.28 -5.78
N ALA A 183 -7.06 9.60 -4.96
CA ALA A 183 -7.10 8.15 -4.81
C ALA A 183 -7.34 7.78 -3.33
N PRO A 184 -8.31 6.90 -3.04
CA PRO A 184 -8.43 6.27 -1.73
C PRO A 184 -7.48 5.06 -1.62
N GLY A 185 -6.97 4.85 -0.42
CA GLY A 185 -6.21 3.66 -0.01
C GLY A 185 -6.57 3.31 1.43
N SER A 186 -6.29 2.08 1.84
CA SER A 186 -6.51 1.63 3.20
C SER A 186 -5.38 0.71 3.64
N TYR A 187 -4.97 0.82 4.89
CA TYR A 187 -3.85 0.07 5.46
C TYR A 187 -4.23 -0.42 6.86
N VAL A 188 -3.80 -1.62 7.23
CA VAL A 188 -4.07 -2.21 8.55
C VAL A 188 -2.76 -2.59 9.21
N PHE A 189 -2.61 -2.18 10.46
CA PHE A 189 -1.45 -2.50 11.29
C PHE A 189 -1.89 -3.14 12.60
N SER A 190 -1.18 -4.18 13.00
CA SER A 190 -1.32 -4.82 14.31
C SER A 190 -0.45 -4.11 15.35
N LEU A 191 -1.06 -3.74 16.47
CA LEU A 191 -0.43 -3.06 17.59
C LEU A 191 -1.21 -3.34 18.87
N PRO A 192 -0.54 -3.42 20.04
CA PRO A 192 -1.23 -3.67 21.30
C PRO A 192 -2.21 -2.54 21.63
N ALA A 193 -3.22 -2.84 22.46
CA ALA A 193 -4.30 -1.90 22.77
C ALA A 193 -3.78 -0.60 23.40
N GLU A 194 -2.73 -0.68 24.24
CA GLU A 194 -2.06 0.51 24.79
C GLU A 194 -1.43 1.43 23.73
N GLY A 195 -1.00 0.88 22.60
CA GLY A 195 -0.42 1.63 21.49
C GLY A 195 -1.44 2.35 20.61
N GLN A 196 -2.73 2.03 20.73
CA GLN A 196 -3.77 2.63 19.87
C GLN A 196 -4.09 4.09 20.22
N ALA A 197 -3.70 4.56 21.41
CA ALA A 197 -3.88 5.95 21.83
C ALA A 197 -2.63 6.83 21.64
N ASP A 198 -1.47 6.21 21.38
CA ASP A 198 -0.18 6.88 21.23
C ASP A 198 0.55 6.27 20.04
N TYR A 199 0.28 6.83 18.85
CA TYR A 199 0.88 6.40 17.60
C TYR A 199 1.19 7.57 16.69
N HIS A 200 2.06 7.35 15.72
CA HIS A 200 2.23 8.20 14.55
C HIS A 200 2.32 7.35 13.29
N LEU A 201 1.60 7.78 12.27
CA LEU A 201 1.60 7.20 10.94
C LEU A 201 2.51 8.05 10.05
N GLU A 202 3.41 7.41 9.34
CA GLU A 202 4.34 8.04 8.41
C GLU A 202 3.94 7.65 6.98
N ILE A 203 3.72 8.65 6.12
CA ILE A 203 3.35 8.47 4.72
C ILE A 203 4.40 9.15 3.85
N SER A 204 4.90 8.44 2.85
CA SER A 204 5.70 8.98 1.74
C SER A 204 5.27 8.33 0.43
N TYR A 205 5.32 9.04 -0.69
CA TYR A 205 4.90 8.52 -2.00
C TYR A 205 6.05 8.30 -3.00
N SER A 206 7.29 8.68 -2.65
CA SER A 206 8.46 8.41 -3.47
C SER A 206 9.74 8.35 -2.63
N ALA A 207 10.73 7.58 -3.07
CA ALA A 207 12.01 7.50 -2.38
C ALA A 207 12.71 8.88 -2.40
N GLY A 208 13.03 9.40 -1.22
CA GLY A 208 13.59 10.76 -1.07
C GLY A 208 12.55 11.88 -1.17
N SER A 209 11.25 11.57 -1.34
CA SER A 209 10.20 12.55 -1.12
C SER A 209 10.07 12.90 0.36
N PRO A 210 9.61 14.12 0.66
CA PRO A 210 9.24 14.51 2.00
C PRO A 210 8.25 13.55 2.66
N LEU A 211 8.32 13.48 3.99
CA LEU A 211 7.44 12.65 4.81
C LEU A 211 6.32 13.48 5.44
N VAL A 212 5.09 12.96 5.40
CA VAL A 212 3.97 13.45 6.19
C VAL A 212 3.78 12.52 7.38
N MET A 213 3.78 13.10 8.58
CA MET A 213 3.48 12.39 9.82
C MET A 213 2.07 12.74 10.31
N VAL A 214 1.29 11.72 10.66
CA VAL A 214 -0.08 11.86 11.14
C VAL A 214 -0.22 11.29 12.54
N ARG A 215 -0.85 12.05 13.45
CA ARG A 215 -1.12 11.65 14.84
C ARG A 215 -2.62 11.66 15.14
N PRO A 216 -3.10 10.89 16.13
CA PRO A 216 -4.52 10.86 16.51
C PRO A 216 -5.09 12.23 16.89
#